data_AF-A0A6A6STJ4-F1
#
_entry.id   AF-A0A6A6STJ4-F1
#
_cell.length_a   1.000
_cell.length_b   1.000
_cell.length_c   1.000
_cell.angle_alpha   90.00
_cell.angle_beta   90.00
_cell.angle_gamma   90.00
#
_symmetry.space_group_name_H-M   'P 1'
#
loop_
_entity.id
_entity.type
_entity.pdbx_description
1 polymer ?
#
loop_
_entity_poly.entity_id
_entity_poly.type
_entity_poly.pdbx_seq_one_letter_code
_entity_poly.pdbx_strand_id
1 'polypeptide(L)'
;MRNPVVQRQASSEVCKIFPGDDDWPSKGAWAQLNDTVAGALFIPVPRAAVCHSSWPHYDPAKCEDLLANWNNFEARVSHPTDLIYTYFQGDSCLPDGTLNASTSCTRGGDPSYVIRVTTPEHISAAIKFAKKYNIRLIVKNTGHDVAGKSTGAGSLSVWTHKMKQIDWLPDYQSDYYSGAAMRVSAGVSLKEYYQAAEDRGVTVVGGECSTVGVAGGYSAGGGHSPAGGLFGMAADNVVELTAVLPNGTHMTISSITASELFWAFRGGGGATFGVVTSITVKAHPKHMPAIADSGSQCFAGVYPIPEGGLSWYIYSFVAPNMTIAQYDALMAPYFNKLSALGISTTQNTTFHESYFGAWRRAFPEIDYPYTPDPITTATGSRLFPRRNFEDSALLNQTLSAWHKLIDLGTGFIWYTQKNEAAPGISNAINPAYRDSLAFVILSGYYYPNSTVEEINSVRDMLTNTLVPLLKEVTPGSGTYLNEADVREPDWQQNFYGSHYERLLSLKNELDPNRVFWAKTAVGSEDWYIEDDHGLPEVQTGRLCRKA
;
A
#
# COMPACT_ATOMS: atom_id res chain seq x y z
N MET A 1 46.29 31.12 7.21
CA MET A 1 45.50 31.48 6.01
C MET A 1 44.04 31.24 6.35
N ARG A 2 43.13 32.19 6.06
CA ARG A 2 41.69 32.00 6.34
C ARG A 2 41.04 31.41 5.10
N ASN A 3 40.42 30.23 5.21
CA ASN A 3 39.56 29.73 4.14
C ASN A 3 38.27 30.58 4.08
N PRO A 4 37.72 30.85 2.89
CA PRO A 4 36.58 31.74 2.74
C PRO A 4 35.31 31.09 3.27
N VAL A 5 34.50 31.87 3.98
CA VAL A 5 33.13 31.51 4.31
C VAL A 5 32.35 31.43 3.00
N VAL A 6 31.92 30.23 2.61
CA VAL A 6 30.91 30.08 1.57
C VAL A 6 29.61 30.63 2.15
N GLN A 7 29.27 31.86 1.78
CA GLN A 7 27.90 32.34 1.97
C GLN A 7 27.00 31.44 1.14
N ARG A 8 26.26 30.54 1.81
CA ARG A 8 25.06 29.95 1.21
C ARG A 8 24.16 31.12 0.84
N GLN A 9 23.89 31.29 -0.46
CA GLN A 9 22.80 32.15 -0.87
C GLN A 9 21.53 31.55 -0.27
N ALA A 10 20.81 32.34 0.53
CA ALA A 10 19.52 31.94 1.05
C ALA A 10 18.49 31.98 -0.09
N SER A 11 18.38 30.89 -0.84
CA SER A 11 17.13 30.54 -1.51
C SER A 11 16.06 30.43 -0.42
N SER A 12 15.04 31.29 -0.47
CA SER A 12 13.91 31.21 0.46
C SER A 12 13.25 29.84 0.33
N GLU A 13 13.29 29.06 1.40
CA GLU A 13 12.73 27.73 1.41
C GLU A 13 11.22 27.76 1.17
N VAL A 14 10.73 26.98 0.19
CA VAL A 14 9.34 27.03 -0.23
C VAL A 14 8.59 25.88 0.41
N CYS A 15 7.87 26.17 1.48
CA CYS A 15 7.05 25.20 2.20
C CYS A 15 5.55 25.30 1.89
N LYS A 16 4.81 24.25 2.24
CA LYS A 16 3.35 24.32 2.36
C LYS A 16 2.96 25.11 3.60
N ILE A 17 1.83 25.81 3.49
CA ILE A 17 1.21 26.56 4.60
C ILE A 17 0.68 25.57 5.64
N PHE A 18 0.91 25.89 6.93
CA PHE A 18 0.73 25.01 8.08
C PHE A 18 -0.07 25.73 9.18
N PRO A 19 -0.81 25.00 10.06
CA PRO A 19 -1.56 25.63 11.14
C PRO A 19 -0.67 26.47 12.05
N GLY A 20 -1.03 27.74 12.20
CA GLY A 20 -0.26 28.73 12.99
C GLY A 20 0.44 29.79 12.13
N ASP A 21 0.60 29.56 10.83
CA ASP A 21 1.11 30.58 9.89
C ASP A 21 0.10 31.74 9.74
N ASP A 22 0.59 32.97 9.53
CA ASP A 22 -0.24 34.15 9.25
C ASP A 22 -1.12 33.95 7.99
N ASP A 23 -0.61 33.23 6.99
CA ASP A 23 -1.29 32.89 5.74
C ASP A 23 -2.20 31.64 5.84
N TRP A 24 -2.33 31.02 7.02
CA TRP A 24 -3.25 29.89 7.21
C TRP A 24 -4.70 30.33 6.94
N PRO A 25 -5.51 29.57 6.17
CA PRO A 25 -6.81 30.06 5.73
C PRO A 25 -7.74 30.40 6.90
N SER A 26 -8.38 31.55 6.80
CA SER A 26 -9.30 32.03 7.81
C SER A 26 -10.50 31.08 8.00
N LYS A 27 -11.16 31.17 9.16
CA LYS A 27 -12.39 30.40 9.43
C LYS A 27 -13.47 30.60 8.35
N GLY A 28 -13.53 31.79 7.74
CA GLY A 28 -14.44 32.07 6.62
C GLY A 28 -14.07 31.34 5.33
N ALA A 29 -12.78 31.17 5.03
CA ALA A 29 -12.33 30.38 3.88
C ALA A 29 -12.65 28.89 4.07
N TRP A 30 -12.42 28.34 5.28
CA TRP A 30 -12.81 26.96 5.61
C TRP A 30 -14.32 26.75 5.59
N ALA A 31 -15.12 27.72 6.06
CA ALA A 31 -16.57 27.69 5.96
C ALA A 31 -17.04 27.68 4.49
N GLN A 32 -16.49 28.55 3.64
CA GLN A 32 -16.79 28.58 2.21
C GLN A 32 -16.45 27.24 1.52
N LEU A 33 -15.34 26.59 1.90
CA LEU A 33 -15.02 25.25 1.42
C LEU A 33 -16.10 24.24 1.89
N ASN A 34 -16.51 24.29 3.15
CA ASN A 34 -17.55 23.41 3.68
C ASN A 34 -18.88 23.55 2.93
N ASP A 35 -19.31 24.78 2.66
CA ASP A 35 -20.50 25.06 1.85
C ASP A 35 -20.36 24.49 0.42
N THR A 36 -19.16 24.65 -0.17
CA THR A 36 -18.84 24.12 -1.51
C THR A 36 -18.87 22.58 -1.56
N VAL A 37 -18.57 21.90 -0.45
CA VAL A 37 -18.66 20.43 -0.32
C VAL A 37 -19.90 19.98 0.47
N ALA A 38 -20.97 20.79 0.46
CA ALA A 38 -22.28 20.47 1.03
C ALA A 38 -22.25 19.94 2.48
N GLY A 39 -21.37 20.51 3.33
CA GLY A 39 -21.24 20.11 4.74
C GLY A 39 -20.29 18.94 5.00
N ALA A 40 -19.59 18.43 3.98
CA ALA A 40 -18.72 17.26 4.10
C ALA A 40 -17.33 17.53 4.71
N LEU A 41 -16.96 18.79 4.96
CA LEU A 41 -15.70 19.19 5.61
C LEU A 41 -15.87 19.17 7.14
N PHE A 42 -14.95 18.54 7.84
CA PHE A 42 -14.91 18.55 9.31
C PHE A 42 -13.48 18.57 9.83
N ILE A 43 -13.32 19.07 11.07
CA ILE A 43 -12.08 18.91 11.83
C ILE A 43 -12.11 17.50 12.43
N PRO A 44 -11.17 16.61 12.10
CA PRO A 44 -11.16 15.27 12.66
C PRO A 44 -10.66 15.25 14.10
N VAL A 45 -10.93 14.16 14.80
CA VAL A 45 -10.46 13.86 16.15
C VAL A 45 -9.66 12.55 16.06
N PRO A 46 -8.46 12.43 16.65
CA PRO A 46 -7.72 11.17 16.68
C PRO A 46 -8.53 10.04 17.32
N ARG A 47 -8.45 8.81 16.79
CA ARG A 47 -9.31 7.70 17.25
C ARG A 47 -9.16 7.44 18.76
N ALA A 48 -7.92 7.49 19.26
CA ALA A 48 -7.61 7.25 20.66
C ALA A 48 -7.91 8.45 21.58
N ALA A 49 -8.37 9.60 21.08
CA ALA A 49 -8.66 10.77 21.92
C ALA A 49 -9.71 10.51 23.02
N VAL A 50 -10.55 9.45 22.87
CA VAL A 50 -11.46 8.98 23.92
C VAL A 50 -10.73 8.48 25.18
N CYS A 51 -9.47 8.05 25.07
CA CYS A 51 -8.62 7.64 26.19
C CYS A 51 -7.86 8.80 26.85
N HIS A 52 -7.89 10.01 26.28
CA HIS A 52 -7.02 11.12 26.71
C HIS A 52 -7.80 12.31 27.27
N SER A 53 -7.65 12.56 28.58
CA SER A 53 -8.32 13.64 29.31
C SER A 53 -7.97 15.06 28.84
N SER A 54 -6.91 15.21 28.04
CA SER A 54 -6.57 16.46 27.33
C SER A 54 -7.55 16.81 26.20
N TRP A 55 -8.37 15.86 25.73
CA TRP A 55 -9.36 16.07 24.68
C TRP A 55 -10.78 16.16 25.25
N PRO A 56 -11.65 17.05 24.73
CA PRO A 56 -13.08 17.11 25.10
C PRO A 56 -13.89 15.84 24.80
N HIS A 57 -13.28 14.84 24.16
CA HIS A 57 -13.89 13.58 23.75
C HIS A 57 -13.56 12.43 24.70
N TYR A 58 -12.80 12.69 25.78
CA TYR A 58 -12.45 11.71 26.80
C TYR A 58 -13.69 11.02 27.36
N ASP A 59 -13.68 9.69 27.30
CA ASP A 59 -14.76 8.82 27.75
C ASP A 59 -14.15 7.46 28.12
N PRO A 60 -13.99 7.14 29.42
CA PRO A 60 -13.27 5.95 29.84
C PRO A 60 -13.96 4.64 29.41
N ALA A 61 -15.29 4.62 29.28
CA ALA A 61 -16.00 3.44 28.78
C ALA A 61 -15.71 3.21 27.29
N LYS A 62 -15.72 4.28 26.48
CA LYS A 62 -15.29 4.19 25.08
C LYS A 62 -13.79 3.88 24.94
N CYS A 63 -12.97 4.22 25.93
CA CYS A 63 -11.57 3.82 25.95
C CYS A 63 -11.41 2.31 26.19
N GLU A 64 -12.14 1.71 27.14
CA GLU A 64 -12.16 0.25 27.31
C GLU A 64 -12.64 -0.48 26.05
N ASP A 65 -13.74 -0.02 25.44
CA ASP A 65 -14.23 -0.54 24.16
C ASP A 65 -13.19 -0.42 23.03
N LEU A 66 -12.45 0.71 23.00
CA LEU A 66 -11.41 0.96 22.03
C LEU A 66 -10.20 0.05 22.24
N LEU A 67 -9.75 -0.15 23.49
CA LEU A 67 -8.64 -1.04 23.84
C LEU A 67 -8.94 -2.48 23.42
N ALA A 68 -10.16 -2.96 23.70
CA ALA A 68 -10.61 -4.29 23.27
C ALA A 68 -10.68 -4.46 21.74
N ASN A 69 -10.82 -3.37 20.98
CA ASN A 69 -11.00 -3.36 19.52
C ASN A 69 -9.93 -2.55 18.78
N TRP A 70 -8.76 -2.30 19.40
CA TRP A 70 -7.72 -1.44 18.80
C TRP A 70 -7.23 -2.04 17.48
N ASN A 71 -7.00 -3.35 17.50
CA ASN A 71 -6.51 -4.13 16.35
C ASN A 71 -7.63 -4.68 15.46
N ASN A 72 -8.84 -4.13 15.55
CA ASN A 72 -9.89 -4.38 14.58
C ASN A 72 -9.67 -3.50 13.32
N PHE A 73 -9.20 -4.11 12.23
CA PHE A 73 -8.87 -3.39 10.99
C PHE A 73 -10.10 -2.75 10.33
N GLU A 74 -11.27 -3.38 10.36
CA GLU A 74 -12.51 -2.81 9.80
C GLU A 74 -12.89 -1.49 10.50
N ALA A 75 -12.68 -1.41 11.82
CA ALA A 75 -12.83 -0.18 12.60
C ALA A 75 -11.74 0.86 12.27
N ARG A 76 -10.47 0.44 12.06
CA ARG A 76 -9.37 1.33 11.64
C ARG A 76 -9.67 1.98 10.30
N VAL A 77 -9.94 1.19 9.24
CA VAL A 77 -10.17 1.73 7.88
C VAL A 77 -11.45 2.58 7.78
N SER A 78 -12.41 2.35 8.69
CA SER A 78 -13.64 3.14 8.82
C SER A 78 -13.46 4.49 9.53
N HIS A 79 -12.31 4.75 10.16
CA HIS A 79 -12.03 6.00 10.87
C HIS A 79 -11.30 7.01 9.95
N PRO A 80 -11.64 8.32 9.97
CA PRO A 80 -11.10 9.30 9.02
C PRO A 80 -9.59 9.54 9.14
N THR A 81 -9.00 9.43 10.33
CA THR A 81 -7.55 9.65 10.52
C THR A 81 -6.73 8.40 10.76
N ASP A 82 -7.34 7.30 11.20
CA ASP A 82 -6.59 6.12 11.68
C ASP A 82 -5.82 5.42 10.56
N LEU A 83 -4.70 4.78 10.90
CA LEU A 83 -3.86 4.02 9.99
C LEU A 83 -3.67 2.59 10.52
N ILE A 84 -3.25 1.70 9.63
CA ILE A 84 -2.72 0.39 10.04
C ILE A 84 -1.31 0.56 10.64
N TYR A 85 -0.53 1.49 10.10
CA TYR A 85 0.83 1.83 10.54
C TYR A 85 0.85 3.22 11.19
N THR A 86 0.39 3.33 12.46
CA THR A 86 0.28 4.63 13.18
C THR A 86 1.62 5.31 13.42
N TYR A 87 2.73 4.57 13.29
CA TYR A 87 4.10 5.09 13.26
C TYR A 87 4.24 6.34 12.40
N PHE A 88 3.64 6.39 11.21
CA PHE A 88 3.75 7.54 10.31
C PHE A 88 3.01 8.79 10.80
N GLN A 89 2.17 8.67 11.83
CA GLN A 89 1.55 9.78 12.57
C GLN A 89 2.39 10.20 13.79
N GLY A 90 3.56 9.59 13.97
CA GLY A 90 4.46 9.76 15.12
C GLY A 90 3.97 9.07 16.39
N ASP A 91 3.08 8.07 16.28
CA ASP A 91 2.39 7.40 17.39
C ASP A 91 1.82 8.38 18.44
N SER A 92 1.44 9.57 17.95
CA SER A 92 1.16 10.76 18.73
C SER A 92 -0.14 10.73 19.53
N CYS A 93 -0.95 9.69 19.35
CA CYS A 93 -2.17 9.43 20.11
C CYS A 93 -2.55 7.93 20.03
N LEU A 94 -1.96 7.12 20.91
CA LEU A 94 -2.30 5.72 21.12
C LEU A 94 -3.25 5.56 22.33
N PRO A 95 -4.08 4.50 22.41
CA PRO A 95 -4.86 4.22 23.61
C PRO A 95 -3.94 3.66 24.70
N ASP A 96 -3.93 4.29 25.87
CA ASP A 96 -3.20 3.79 27.03
C ASP A 96 -4.13 2.91 27.88
N GLY A 97 -3.70 1.68 28.17
CA GLY A 97 -4.40 0.78 29.09
C GLY A 97 -4.24 1.19 30.56
N THR A 98 -3.35 2.13 30.85
CA THR A 98 -3.22 2.78 32.15
C THR A 98 -3.93 4.15 32.11
N LEU A 99 -4.89 4.35 33.01
CA LEU A 99 -5.71 5.57 33.11
C LEU A 99 -4.92 6.81 33.61
N ASN A 100 -3.58 6.79 33.54
CA ASN A 100 -2.65 7.87 33.87
C ASN A 100 -1.22 7.51 33.41
N ALA A 101 -0.84 7.89 32.19
CA ALA A 101 0.58 8.08 31.85
C ALA A 101 0.80 9.38 31.06
N SER A 102 2.04 9.86 31.09
CA SER A 102 2.47 11.20 30.70
C SER A 102 2.59 11.46 29.18
N THR A 103 1.92 10.68 28.33
CA THR A 103 1.91 10.88 26.87
C THR A 103 0.68 11.70 26.47
N SER A 104 0.88 13.00 26.21
CA SER A 104 -0.20 13.84 25.71
C SER A 104 -0.61 13.43 24.29
N CYS A 105 -1.81 12.88 24.10
CA CYS A 105 -2.39 12.71 22.77
C CYS A 105 -2.42 14.06 22.03
N THR A 106 -1.68 14.16 20.93
CA THR A 106 -1.71 15.29 19.99
C THR A 106 -2.24 14.84 18.64
N ARG A 107 -2.18 15.70 17.62
CA ARG A 107 -2.51 15.33 16.24
C ARG A 107 -1.35 14.60 15.54
N GLY A 108 -0.09 14.94 15.86
CA GLY A 108 1.07 14.52 15.07
C GLY A 108 0.81 14.62 13.56
N GLY A 109 0.90 13.50 12.86
CA GLY A 109 0.65 13.41 11.41
C GLY A 109 -0.82 13.46 10.96
N ASP A 110 -1.80 13.62 11.86
CA ASP A 110 -3.22 13.72 11.47
C ASP A 110 -3.50 14.99 10.63
N PRO A 111 -4.38 14.87 9.61
CA PRO A 111 -4.84 16.03 8.86
C PRO A 111 -5.57 17.04 9.77
N SER A 112 -5.42 18.32 9.46
CA SER A 112 -6.12 19.41 10.17
C SER A 112 -7.60 19.47 9.82
N TYR A 113 -7.94 19.10 8.57
CA TYR A 113 -9.30 18.99 8.08
C TYR A 113 -9.45 17.74 7.21
N VAL A 114 -10.63 17.12 7.24
CA VAL A 114 -11.00 15.99 6.38
C VAL A 114 -12.27 16.34 5.62
N ILE A 115 -12.29 16.03 4.32
CA ILE A 115 -13.51 15.99 3.51
C ILE A 115 -13.95 14.54 3.38
N ARG A 116 -15.18 14.25 3.81
CA ARG A 116 -15.84 12.96 3.59
C ARG A 116 -16.32 12.90 2.13
N VAL A 117 -15.57 12.23 1.27
CA VAL A 117 -15.91 12.21 -0.16
C VAL A 117 -17.03 11.23 -0.43
N THR A 118 -18.06 11.74 -1.11
CA THR A 118 -19.14 10.96 -1.70
C THR A 118 -19.32 11.25 -3.19
N THR A 119 -18.81 12.39 -3.70
CA THR A 119 -18.87 12.77 -5.11
C THR A 119 -17.51 13.31 -5.63
N PRO A 120 -17.26 13.30 -6.96
CA PRO A 120 -16.06 13.89 -7.55
C PRO A 120 -15.90 15.39 -7.25
N GLU A 121 -17.00 16.14 -7.12
CA GLU A 121 -16.99 17.59 -6.89
C GLU A 121 -16.34 17.94 -5.53
N HIS A 122 -16.52 17.09 -4.51
CA HIS A 122 -15.85 17.25 -3.21
C HIS A 122 -14.33 17.25 -3.37
N ILE A 123 -13.82 16.38 -4.24
CA ILE A 123 -12.38 16.27 -4.54
C ILE A 123 -11.92 17.48 -5.36
N SER A 124 -12.68 17.86 -6.40
CA SER A 124 -12.38 19.04 -7.23
C SER A 124 -12.32 20.33 -6.38
N ALA A 125 -13.21 20.49 -5.40
CA ALA A 125 -13.18 21.59 -4.45
C ALA A 125 -11.93 21.54 -3.55
N ALA A 126 -11.60 20.37 -2.99
CA ALA A 126 -10.42 20.17 -2.17
C ALA A 126 -9.11 20.53 -2.90
N ILE A 127 -8.94 20.06 -4.14
CA ILE A 127 -7.77 20.36 -4.99
C ILE A 127 -7.66 21.85 -5.26
N LYS A 128 -8.76 22.50 -5.66
CA LYS A 128 -8.79 23.95 -5.93
C LYS A 128 -8.47 24.76 -4.68
N PHE A 129 -8.97 24.35 -3.51
CA PHE A 129 -8.68 25.00 -2.24
C PHE A 129 -7.22 24.84 -1.82
N ALA A 130 -6.70 23.60 -1.83
CA ALA A 130 -5.31 23.31 -1.47
C ALA A 130 -4.32 24.07 -2.38
N LYS A 131 -4.62 24.19 -3.68
CA LYS A 131 -3.86 25.03 -4.62
C LYS A 131 -3.92 26.52 -4.28
N LYS A 132 -5.12 27.05 -4.04
CA LYS A 132 -5.34 28.48 -3.75
C LYS A 132 -4.61 28.94 -2.50
N TYR A 133 -4.53 28.08 -1.49
CA TYR A 133 -3.96 28.39 -0.18
C TYR A 133 -2.61 27.70 0.10
N ASN A 134 -2.00 27.06 -0.91
CA ASN A 134 -0.75 26.30 -0.79
C ASN A 134 -0.70 25.32 0.41
N ILE A 135 -1.82 24.65 0.68
CA ILE A 135 -1.93 23.64 1.73
C ILE A 135 -1.52 22.27 1.19
N ARG A 136 -0.90 21.44 2.05
CA ARG A 136 -0.64 20.03 1.76
C ARG A 136 -1.97 19.29 1.56
N LEU A 137 -2.17 18.71 0.38
CA LEU A 137 -3.32 17.85 0.10
C LEU A 137 -2.93 16.39 0.38
N ILE A 138 -3.78 15.68 1.13
CA ILE A 138 -3.64 14.24 1.37
C ILE A 138 -4.82 13.49 0.75
N VAL A 139 -4.56 12.28 0.27
CA VAL A 139 -5.59 11.37 -0.25
C VAL A 139 -5.58 10.12 0.61
N LYS A 140 -6.64 9.88 1.39
CA LYS A 140 -6.78 8.67 2.19
C LYS A 140 -7.93 7.82 1.68
N ASN A 141 -7.64 6.56 1.35
CA ASN A 141 -8.65 5.52 1.24
C ASN A 141 -8.80 4.85 2.62
N THR A 142 -8.12 3.71 2.81
CA THR A 142 -8.24 2.87 4.00
C THR A 142 -7.19 3.13 5.09
N GLY A 143 -6.04 3.73 4.76
CA GLY A 143 -4.93 3.92 5.72
C GLY A 143 -3.96 2.74 5.83
N HIS A 144 -3.95 1.84 4.85
CA HIS A 144 -3.08 0.65 4.75
C HIS A 144 -1.63 0.94 4.27
N ASP A 145 -1.28 2.18 3.95
CA ASP A 145 0.00 2.49 3.31
C ASP A 145 1.20 2.36 4.27
N VAL A 146 2.17 1.50 3.91
CA VAL A 146 3.35 1.17 4.74
C VAL A 146 4.44 2.24 4.76
N ALA A 147 4.24 3.37 4.06
CA ALA A 147 5.21 4.44 3.87
C ALA A 147 4.62 5.83 4.21
N GLY A 148 3.49 5.87 4.92
CA GLY A 148 2.85 7.11 5.38
C GLY A 148 2.20 7.96 4.29
N LYS A 149 2.11 7.49 3.04
CA LYS A 149 1.66 8.28 1.86
C LYS A 149 0.23 8.81 1.99
N SER A 150 -0.57 8.23 2.89
CA SER A 150 -1.99 8.57 3.11
C SER A 150 -2.27 9.42 4.35
N THR A 151 -1.23 10.02 4.96
CA THR A 151 -1.37 10.95 6.10
C THR A 151 -0.43 12.16 5.98
N GLY A 152 -0.58 13.15 6.86
CA GLY A 152 0.28 14.33 6.89
C GLY A 152 -0.25 15.46 7.77
N ALA A 153 0.61 15.97 8.64
CA ALA A 153 0.32 17.12 9.47
C ALA A 153 0.00 18.37 8.64
N GLY A 154 -0.79 19.28 9.22
CA GLY A 154 -1.19 20.54 8.59
C GLY A 154 -2.02 20.40 7.31
N SER A 155 -2.43 19.19 6.94
CA SER A 155 -3.03 18.91 5.63
C SER A 155 -4.56 19.04 5.61
N LEU A 156 -5.08 19.18 4.38
CA LEU A 156 -6.45 18.85 4.03
C LEU A 156 -6.48 17.42 3.45
N SER A 157 -7.18 16.51 4.11
CA SER A 157 -7.33 15.12 3.66
C SER A 157 -8.64 14.89 2.92
N VAL A 158 -8.53 14.24 1.76
CA VAL A 158 -9.61 13.79 0.90
C VAL A 158 -9.85 12.31 1.22
N TRP A 159 -10.89 12.01 2.00
CA TRP A 159 -11.18 10.66 2.48
C TRP A 159 -12.20 9.96 1.59
N THR A 160 -11.72 9.07 0.71
CA THR A 160 -12.51 8.43 -0.37
C THR A 160 -13.27 7.17 0.05
N HIS A 161 -13.02 6.66 1.26
CA HIS A 161 -13.56 5.40 1.76
C HIS A 161 -15.10 5.28 1.74
N LYS A 162 -15.85 6.39 1.71
CA LYS A 162 -17.32 6.36 1.62
C LYS A 162 -17.88 6.26 0.19
N MET A 163 -17.02 6.25 -0.83
CA MET A 163 -17.41 5.93 -2.21
C MET A 163 -17.51 4.40 -2.41
N LYS A 164 -18.69 3.82 -2.17
CA LYS A 164 -18.92 2.36 -2.07
C LYS A 164 -19.69 1.71 -3.24
N GLN A 165 -19.98 2.44 -4.32
CA GLN A 165 -20.76 1.90 -5.44
C GLN A 165 -19.96 0.83 -6.22
N ILE A 166 -20.64 -0.27 -6.55
CA ILE A 166 -20.17 -1.37 -7.41
C ILE A 166 -21.22 -1.60 -8.49
N ASP A 167 -20.87 -1.38 -9.76
CA ASP A 167 -21.72 -1.67 -10.91
C ASP A 167 -21.27 -2.95 -11.62
N TRP A 168 -22.23 -3.78 -12.04
CA TRP A 168 -21.98 -4.95 -12.90
C TRP A 168 -22.17 -4.59 -14.37
N LEU A 169 -21.20 -4.93 -15.20
CA LEU A 169 -21.17 -4.63 -16.63
C LEU A 169 -20.96 -5.95 -17.40
N PRO A 170 -22.03 -6.72 -17.72
CA PRO A 170 -21.89 -8.07 -18.28
C PRO A 170 -21.22 -8.08 -19.67
N ASP A 171 -21.45 -7.03 -20.45
CA ASP A 171 -21.03 -6.91 -21.86
C ASP A 171 -20.19 -5.65 -22.07
N TYR A 172 -19.17 -5.44 -21.24
CA TYR A 172 -18.27 -4.29 -21.38
C TYR A 172 -17.41 -4.40 -22.64
N GLN A 173 -17.16 -3.26 -23.29
CA GLN A 173 -16.42 -3.14 -24.55
C GLN A 173 -15.42 -1.99 -24.49
N SER A 174 -14.18 -2.26 -24.86
CA SER A 174 -13.15 -1.27 -25.21
C SER A 174 -12.38 -1.70 -26.47
N ASP A 175 -11.38 -0.92 -26.87
CA ASP A 175 -10.45 -1.21 -27.95
C ASP A 175 -9.63 -2.51 -27.77
N TYR A 176 -9.40 -2.95 -26.52
CA TYR A 176 -8.58 -4.13 -26.22
C TYR A 176 -9.26 -5.16 -25.30
N TYR A 177 -10.49 -4.93 -24.85
CA TYR A 177 -11.23 -5.87 -24.00
C TYR A 177 -12.71 -5.93 -24.32
N SER A 178 -13.24 -7.14 -24.47
CA SER A 178 -14.66 -7.45 -24.62
C SER A 178 -15.01 -8.55 -23.63
N GLY A 179 -15.96 -8.29 -22.72
CA GLY A 179 -16.38 -9.27 -21.72
C GLY A 179 -16.98 -8.62 -20.48
N ALA A 180 -17.19 -9.43 -19.45
CA ALA A 180 -17.78 -8.96 -18.21
C ALA A 180 -16.79 -8.09 -17.41
N ALA A 181 -17.30 -7.05 -16.77
CA ALA A 181 -16.51 -6.15 -15.94
C ALA A 181 -17.29 -5.69 -14.70
N MET A 182 -16.55 -5.20 -13.71
CA MET A 182 -17.12 -4.51 -12.55
C MET A 182 -16.55 -3.09 -12.49
N ARG A 183 -17.41 -2.09 -12.32
CA ARG A 183 -16.96 -0.73 -11.99
C ARG A 183 -17.05 -0.56 -10.48
N VAL A 184 -15.91 -0.40 -9.83
CA VAL A 184 -15.79 -0.25 -8.37
C VAL A 184 -15.35 1.16 -8.01
N SER A 185 -16.05 1.77 -7.07
CA SER A 185 -15.74 3.10 -6.55
C SER A 185 -14.51 3.11 -5.65
N ALA A 186 -13.90 4.30 -5.51
CA ALA A 186 -12.64 4.50 -4.80
C ALA A 186 -12.54 3.82 -3.42
N GLY A 187 -13.63 3.85 -2.63
CA GLY A 187 -13.66 3.36 -1.25
C GLY A 187 -13.98 1.88 -1.06
N VAL A 188 -14.24 1.13 -2.14
CA VAL A 188 -14.58 -0.29 -2.09
C VAL A 188 -13.38 -1.11 -1.58
N SER A 189 -13.61 -1.96 -0.56
CA SER A 189 -12.61 -2.89 -0.03
C SER A 189 -12.59 -4.20 -0.83
N LEU A 190 -11.49 -4.96 -0.70
CA LEU A 190 -11.38 -6.30 -1.32
C LEU A 190 -12.50 -7.24 -0.86
N LYS A 191 -12.91 -7.17 0.40
CA LYS A 191 -14.05 -7.93 0.94
C LYS A 191 -15.36 -7.66 0.21
N GLU A 192 -15.72 -6.38 0.05
CA GLU A 192 -16.94 -5.94 -0.64
C GLU A 192 -16.89 -6.34 -2.13
N TYR A 193 -15.73 -6.17 -2.75
CA TYR A 193 -15.48 -6.51 -4.15
C TYR A 193 -15.57 -8.01 -4.44
N TYR A 194 -14.95 -8.85 -3.61
CA TYR A 194 -15.03 -10.31 -3.77
C TYR A 194 -16.44 -10.85 -3.51
N GLN A 195 -17.16 -10.32 -2.53
CA GLN A 195 -18.56 -10.69 -2.30
C GLN A 195 -19.42 -10.36 -3.53
N ALA A 196 -19.29 -9.13 -4.06
CA ALA A 196 -20.03 -8.70 -5.24
C ALA A 196 -19.67 -9.48 -6.53
N ALA A 197 -18.45 -10.03 -6.63
CA ALA A 197 -18.05 -10.91 -7.73
C ALA A 197 -18.63 -12.33 -7.59
N GLU A 198 -18.61 -12.89 -6.38
CA GLU A 198 -19.19 -14.21 -6.08
C GLU A 198 -20.72 -14.20 -6.29
N ASP A 199 -21.41 -13.13 -5.90
CA ASP A 199 -22.85 -12.93 -6.15
C ASP A 199 -23.21 -12.97 -7.66
N ARG A 200 -22.23 -12.77 -8.55
CA ARG A 200 -22.36 -12.86 -10.02
C ARG A 200 -21.70 -14.11 -10.62
N GLY A 201 -21.16 -15.00 -9.79
CA GLY A 201 -20.54 -16.25 -10.23
C GLY A 201 -19.21 -16.08 -10.98
N VAL A 202 -18.50 -14.97 -10.80
CA VAL A 202 -17.26 -14.64 -11.51
C VAL A 202 -16.06 -14.48 -10.56
N THR A 203 -14.86 -14.55 -11.11
CA THR A 203 -13.60 -14.28 -10.39
C THR A 203 -13.08 -12.90 -10.76
N VAL A 204 -12.49 -12.21 -9.79
CA VAL A 204 -11.87 -10.90 -9.97
C VAL A 204 -10.47 -10.87 -9.35
N VAL A 205 -9.59 -10.04 -9.89
CA VAL A 205 -8.21 -9.89 -9.39
C VAL A 205 -8.17 -8.88 -8.25
N GLY A 206 -7.68 -9.34 -7.10
CA GLY A 206 -7.56 -8.58 -5.86
C GLY A 206 -6.53 -9.19 -4.92
N GLY A 207 -6.19 -8.49 -3.84
CA GLY A 207 -5.20 -8.95 -2.85
C GLY A 207 -5.79 -9.89 -1.78
N GLU A 208 -5.02 -10.07 -0.73
CA GLU A 208 -5.22 -11.03 0.35
C GLU A 208 -5.88 -10.39 1.58
N CYS A 209 -5.45 -9.19 2.00
CA CYS A 209 -6.00 -8.48 3.17
C CYS A 209 -7.37 -7.85 2.88
N SER A 210 -8.43 -8.30 3.56
CA SER A 210 -9.82 -8.02 3.16
C SER A 210 -10.20 -6.53 3.24
N THR A 211 -9.54 -5.78 4.12
CA THR A 211 -9.77 -4.35 4.36
C THR A 211 -8.98 -3.41 3.44
N VAL A 212 -8.13 -3.91 2.53
CA VAL A 212 -7.43 -3.08 1.54
C VAL A 212 -8.40 -2.55 0.48
N GLY A 213 -8.24 -1.26 0.11
CA GLY A 213 -9.11 -0.59 -0.86
C GLY A 213 -8.67 -0.84 -2.30
N VAL A 214 -9.53 -1.49 -3.09
CA VAL A 214 -9.19 -2.03 -4.43
C VAL A 214 -8.72 -0.91 -5.38
N ALA A 215 -9.53 0.14 -5.50
CA ALA A 215 -9.29 1.28 -6.37
C ALA A 215 -8.28 2.32 -5.82
N GLY A 216 -7.58 1.99 -4.73
CA GLY A 216 -6.58 2.85 -4.10
C GLY A 216 -5.14 2.56 -4.56
N GLY A 217 -4.20 2.72 -3.63
CA GLY A 217 -2.77 2.43 -3.85
C GLY A 217 -2.49 1.01 -4.34
N TYR A 218 -3.34 0.03 -3.99
CA TYR A 218 -3.26 -1.36 -4.43
C TYR A 218 -3.20 -1.48 -5.97
N SER A 219 -4.28 -1.14 -6.69
CA SER A 219 -4.25 -1.18 -8.16
C SER A 219 -3.34 -0.10 -8.76
N ALA A 220 -3.22 1.08 -8.13
CA ALA A 220 -2.38 2.16 -8.68
C ALA A 220 -0.87 1.86 -8.62
N GLY A 221 -0.42 1.02 -7.68
CA GLY A 221 0.98 0.57 -7.55
C GLY A 221 1.28 -0.79 -8.17
N GLY A 222 0.29 -1.44 -8.80
CA GLY A 222 0.43 -2.76 -9.43
C GLY A 222 -0.58 -3.78 -8.89
N GLY A 223 -0.41 -4.17 -7.63
CA GLY A 223 -1.31 -5.08 -6.90
C GLY A 223 -1.12 -6.56 -7.26
N HIS A 224 -0.38 -7.31 -6.44
CA HIS A 224 -0.34 -8.78 -6.55
C HIS A 224 -1.66 -9.41 -6.12
N SER A 225 -1.88 -10.67 -6.50
CA SER A 225 -3.12 -11.38 -6.24
C SER A 225 -2.91 -12.90 -6.23
N PRO A 226 -3.72 -13.67 -5.47
CA PRO A 226 -3.79 -15.13 -5.63
C PRO A 226 -4.28 -15.58 -7.00
N ALA A 227 -5.06 -14.75 -7.69
CA ALA A 227 -5.43 -14.97 -9.09
C ALA A 227 -4.44 -14.31 -10.08
N GLY A 228 -3.38 -13.67 -9.57
CA GLY A 228 -2.44 -12.87 -10.37
C GLY A 228 -1.60 -13.70 -11.34
N GLY A 229 -1.32 -14.96 -10.99
CA GLY A 229 -0.52 -15.89 -11.80
C GLY A 229 -1.05 -16.16 -13.22
N LEU A 230 -2.28 -15.74 -13.52
CA LEU A 230 -2.88 -15.95 -14.85
C LEU A 230 -3.99 -14.98 -15.28
N PHE A 231 -4.44 -14.05 -14.42
CA PHE A 231 -5.11 -12.84 -14.89
C PHE A 231 -4.15 -11.63 -14.97
N GLY A 232 -2.89 -11.78 -14.55
CA GLY A 232 -1.95 -10.67 -14.35
C GLY A 232 -2.26 -9.88 -13.07
N MET A 233 -1.48 -8.83 -12.81
CA MET A 233 -1.65 -7.99 -11.62
C MET A 233 -2.94 -7.16 -11.68
N ALA A 234 -3.36 -6.57 -10.55
CA ALA A 234 -4.60 -5.79 -10.51
C ALA A 234 -4.61 -4.64 -11.53
N ALA A 235 -3.48 -3.95 -11.72
CA ALA A 235 -3.33 -2.92 -12.75
C ALA A 235 -3.44 -3.48 -14.18
N ASP A 236 -3.09 -4.75 -14.45
CA ASP A 236 -3.31 -5.41 -15.76
C ASP A 236 -4.80 -5.63 -16.07
N ASN A 237 -5.64 -5.59 -15.03
CA ASN A 237 -7.08 -5.85 -15.07
C ASN A 237 -7.93 -4.58 -15.13
N VAL A 238 -7.37 -3.39 -14.89
CA VAL A 238 -8.07 -2.12 -15.12
C VAL A 238 -8.23 -1.88 -16.63
N VAL A 239 -9.46 -1.62 -17.07
CA VAL A 239 -9.84 -1.35 -18.48
C VAL A 239 -10.29 0.10 -18.73
N GLU A 240 -10.69 0.79 -17.67
CA GLU A 240 -11.09 2.20 -17.64
C GLU A 240 -10.98 2.67 -16.19
N LEU A 241 -10.78 3.97 -15.96
CA LEU A 241 -10.91 4.56 -14.63
C LEU A 241 -11.50 5.97 -14.73
N THR A 242 -12.06 6.47 -13.64
CA THR A 242 -12.41 7.88 -13.51
C THR A 242 -11.54 8.50 -12.41
N ALA A 243 -11.05 9.72 -12.63
CA ALA A 243 -10.23 10.43 -11.65
C ALA A 243 -10.43 11.94 -11.73
N VAL A 244 -10.11 12.62 -10.63
CA VAL A 244 -9.98 14.08 -10.57
C VAL A 244 -8.50 14.45 -10.65
N LEU A 245 -8.15 15.21 -11.69
CA LEU A 245 -6.78 15.63 -12.02
C LEU A 245 -6.30 16.85 -11.21
N PRO A 246 -5.00 17.21 -11.23
CA PRO A 246 -4.45 18.33 -10.45
C PRO A 246 -5.00 19.72 -10.83
N ASN A 247 -5.70 19.85 -11.95
CA ASN A 247 -6.45 21.06 -12.32
C ASN A 247 -7.89 21.09 -11.73
N GLY A 248 -8.32 20.00 -11.08
CA GLY A 248 -9.67 19.84 -10.53
C GLY A 248 -10.70 19.31 -11.53
N THR A 249 -10.31 18.89 -12.73
CA THR A 249 -11.20 18.26 -13.73
C THR A 249 -11.42 16.80 -13.38
N HIS A 250 -12.70 16.39 -13.27
CA HIS A 250 -13.10 14.98 -13.25
C HIS A 250 -13.21 14.47 -14.70
N MET A 251 -12.63 13.32 -15.00
CA MET A 251 -12.70 12.73 -16.34
C MET A 251 -12.58 11.19 -16.35
N THR A 252 -13.04 10.60 -17.44
CA THR A 252 -12.85 9.18 -17.78
C THR A 252 -11.53 8.99 -18.53
N ILE A 253 -10.71 8.06 -18.03
CA ILE A 253 -9.35 7.77 -18.48
C ILE A 253 -9.30 6.31 -18.96
N SER A 254 -8.98 6.13 -20.23
CA SER A 254 -8.78 4.84 -20.89
C SER A 254 -7.66 4.94 -21.93
N SER A 255 -7.32 3.80 -22.55
CA SER A 255 -6.50 3.68 -23.75
C SER A 255 -6.89 4.66 -24.87
N ILE A 256 -8.19 4.92 -25.03
CA ILE A 256 -8.72 5.78 -26.11
C ILE A 256 -8.81 7.25 -25.65
N THR A 257 -9.26 7.52 -24.43
CA THR A 257 -9.54 8.90 -23.99
C THR A 257 -8.32 9.65 -23.47
N ALA A 258 -7.35 8.94 -22.87
CA ALA A 258 -6.12 9.53 -22.33
C ALA A 258 -5.06 8.45 -22.08
N SER A 259 -4.48 7.88 -23.13
CA SER A 259 -3.56 6.73 -23.07
C SER A 259 -2.39 6.89 -22.09
N GLU A 260 -1.74 8.06 -22.05
CA GLU A 260 -0.60 8.33 -21.16
C GLU A 260 -0.99 8.38 -19.68
N LEU A 261 -2.12 9.03 -19.36
CA LEU A 261 -2.70 8.99 -18.02
C LEU A 261 -3.08 7.56 -17.64
N PHE A 262 -3.74 6.85 -18.55
CA PHE A 262 -4.21 5.50 -18.31
C PHE A 262 -3.05 4.52 -18.05
N TRP A 263 -1.95 4.67 -18.79
CA TRP A 263 -0.69 3.97 -18.55
C TRP A 263 -0.14 4.29 -17.15
N ALA A 264 -0.03 5.57 -16.79
CA ALA A 264 0.56 6.04 -15.54
C ALA A 264 -0.23 5.67 -14.27
N PHE A 265 -1.57 5.78 -14.30
CA PHE A 265 -2.44 5.38 -13.19
C PHE A 265 -2.43 3.85 -12.93
N ARG A 266 -1.89 3.05 -13.85
CA ARG A 266 -1.81 1.58 -13.77
C ARG A 266 -0.39 1.11 -13.44
N GLY A 267 0.10 1.46 -12.24
CA GLY A 267 1.41 1.03 -11.72
C GLY A 267 2.36 2.17 -11.36
N GLY A 268 2.06 3.42 -11.73
CA GLY A 268 2.86 4.60 -11.36
C GLY A 268 2.63 5.14 -9.93
N GLY A 269 1.92 4.39 -9.09
CA GLY A 269 1.70 4.69 -7.68
C GLY A 269 0.47 5.55 -7.39
N GLY A 270 -0.14 5.32 -6.23
CA GLY A 270 -1.23 6.15 -5.71
C GLY A 270 -0.75 7.52 -5.24
N ALA A 271 -1.68 8.48 -5.12
CA ALA A 271 -1.41 9.86 -4.68
C ALA A 271 -0.37 10.63 -5.55
N THR A 272 -0.16 10.22 -6.81
CA THR A 272 0.80 10.85 -7.73
C THR A 272 0.14 11.75 -8.78
N PHE A 273 -0.79 11.19 -9.58
CA PHE A 273 -1.30 11.83 -10.81
C PHE A 273 -2.71 12.45 -10.67
N GLY A 274 -3.41 12.13 -9.59
CA GLY A 274 -4.78 12.56 -9.33
C GLY A 274 -5.45 11.69 -8.28
N VAL A 275 -6.74 11.93 -8.02
CA VAL A 275 -7.55 11.12 -7.12
C VAL A 275 -8.49 10.26 -7.93
N VAL A 276 -8.30 8.93 -7.89
CA VAL A 276 -9.21 7.97 -8.52
C VAL A 276 -10.57 8.01 -7.81
N THR A 277 -11.65 8.10 -8.59
CA THR A 277 -13.05 8.05 -8.13
C THR A 277 -13.68 6.67 -8.38
N SER A 278 -13.29 5.99 -9.46
CA SER A 278 -13.64 4.59 -9.73
C SER A 278 -12.64 3.93 -10.68
N ILE A 279 -12.54 2.59 -10.64
CA ILE A 279 -11.91 1.79 -11.70
C ILE A 279 -12.93 0.81 -12.28
N THR A 280 -12.86 0.56 -13.57
CA THR A 280 -13.56 -0.54 -14.25
C THR A 280 -12.54 -1.66 -14.46
N VAL A 281 -12.84 -2.83 -13.94
CA VAL A 281 -11.94 -3.99 -13.87
C VAL A 281 -12.56 -5.22 -14.53
N LYS A 282 -11.74 -5.99 -15.24
CA LYS A 282 -12.15 -7.26 -15.88
C LYS A 282 -12.72 -8.21 -14.83
N ALA A 283 -13.89 -8.79 -15.14
CA ALA A 283 -14.49 -9.87 -14.37
C ALA A 283 -14.44 -11.14 -15.22
N HIS A 284 -13.89 -12.20 -14.65
CA HIS A 284 -13.47 -13.36 -15.42
C HIS A 284 -14.37 -14.57 -15.15
N PRO A 285 -14.65 -15.40 -16.17
CA PRO A 285 -15.27 -16.71 -15.95
C PRO A 285 -14.48 -17.53 -14.93
N LYS A 286 -15.18 -18.40 -14.20
CA LYS A 286 -14.52 -19.46 -13.41
C LYS A 286 -13.78 -20.39 -14.39
N HIS A 287 -12.68 -21.01 -13.92
CA HIS A 287 -11.77 -21.96 -14.61
C HIS A 287 -10.53 -21.38 -15.34
N MET A 288 -9.41 -22.14 -15.25
CA MET A 288 -8.03 -21.76 -15.60
C MET A 288 -7.11 -23.02 -15.81
N PRO A 289 -5.93 -22.97 -16.50
CA PRO A 289 -5.41 -24.18 -17.20
C PRO A 289 -3.88 -24.57 -17.16
N ALA A 290 -3.46 -25.58 -16.33
CA ALA A 290 -2.11 -26.28 -16.13
C ALA A 290 -1.27 -26.20 -14.75
N ILE A 291 -0.42 -25.20 -14.41
CA ILE A 291 0.14 -24.87 -13.03
C ILE A 291 0.09 -23.35 -12.59
N ALA A 292 0.94 -22.44 -13.11
CA ALA A 292 0.78 -20.97 -12.90
C ALA A 292 0.01 -20.39 -14.09
N ASP A 293 0.41 -20.85 -15.27
CA ASP A 293 -0.50 -21.43 -16.24
C ASP A 293 -1.45 -22.50 -15.62
N SER A 294 -2.12 -22.35 -14.45
CA SER A 294 -3.39 -22.99 -13.97
C SER A 294 -4.03 -22.18 -12.86
N GLY A 295 -3.22 -21.41 -12.14
CA GLY A 295 -3.69 -20.42 -11.17
C GLY A 295 -3.25 -20.69 -9.75
N SER A 296 -2.38 -21.66 -9.53
CA SER A 296 -1.91 -21.93 -8.18
C SER A 296 -0.99 -20.82 -7.68
N GLN A 297 -1.34 -20.20 -6.54
CA GLN A 297 -0.50 -19.24 -5.81
C GLN A 297 -0.14 -19.83 -4.44
N CYS A 298 1.11 -19.63 -4.03
CA CYS A 298 1.62 -20.05 -2.73
C CYS A 298 2.05 -18.82 -1.92
N PHE A 299 1.58 -18.74 -0.68
CA PHE A 299 2.01 -17.78 0.33
C PHE A 299 2.68 -18.55 1.48
N ALA A 300 3.95 -18.27 1.72
CA ALA A 300 4.81 -19.03 2.63
C ALA A 300 5.84 -18.14 3.34
N GLY A 301 6.47 -18.65 4.39
CA GLY A 301 7.47 -17.91 5.15
C GLY A 301 8.39 -18.74 6.01
N VAL A 302 9.47 -18.09 6.47
CA VAL A 302 10.37 -18.55 7.53
C VAL A 302 10.40 -17.48 8.62
N TYR A 303 10.25 -17.89 9.87
CA TYR A 303 10.19 -16.99 11.03
C TYR A 303 11.07 -17.50 12.17
N PRO A 304 11.82 -16.64 12.87
CA PRO A 304 12.41 -17.00 14.15
C PRO A 304 11.31 -17.26 15.20
N ILE A 305 11.53 -18.22 16.10
CA ILE A 305 10.61 -18.51 17.21
C ILE A 305 11.19 -18.03 18.56
N PRO A 306 10.36 -17.60 19.53
CA PRO A 306 10.83 -17.05 20.81
C PRO A 306 11.74 -17.98 21.61
N GLU A 307 11.56 -19.29 21.49
CA GLU A 307 12.34 -20.33 22.18
C GLU A 307 13.71 -20.59 21.53
N GLY A 308 14.00 -19.93 20.40
CA GLY A 308 15.19 -20.14 19.57
C GLY A 308 14.97 -21.18 18.46
N GLY A 309 15.47 -20.88 17.27
CA GLY A 309 15.28 -21.69 16.07
C GLY A 309 14.36 -21.03 15.04
N LEU A 310 13.92 -21.80 14.05
CA LEU A 310 13.14 -21.31 12.90
C LEU A 310 11.89 -22.16 12.69
N SER A 311 10.76 -21.50 12.45
CA SER A 311 9.56 -22.09 11.89
C SER A 311 9.53 -21.85 10.38
N TRP A 312 9.32 -22.90 9.59
CA TRP A 312 9.02 -22.82 8.16
C TRP A 312 7.61 -23.33 7.92
N TYR A 313 6.84 -22.64 7.08
CA TYR A 313 5.47 -23.03 6.77
C TYR A 313 4.92 -22.40 5.49
N ILE A 314 3.86 -23.00 4.97
CA ILE A 314 3.00 -22.44 3.93
C ILE A 314 1.71 -21.98 4.64
N TYR A 315 1.47 -20.66 4.67
CA TYR A 315 0.22 -20.09 5.20
C TYR A 315 -0.97 -20.59 4.39
N SER A 316 -0.85 -20.51 3.05
CA SER A 316 -1.89 -20.95 2.14
C SER A 316 -1.32 -21.34 0.79
N PHE A 317 -1.92 -22.36 0.19
CA PHE A 317 -1.75 -22.68 -1.22
C PHE A 317 -3.13 -22.67 -1.87
N VAL A 318 -3.43 -21.64 -2.65
CA VAL A 318 -4.69 -21.57 -3.40
C VAL A 318 -4.45 -22.31 -4.70
N ALA A 319 -5.22 -23.38 -4.98
CA ALA A 319 -5.16 -24.16 -6.21
C ALA A 319 -6.52 -24.09 -6.95
N PRO A 320 -6.78 -23.02 -7.73
CA PRO A 320 -8.01 -22.89 -8.49
C PRO A 320 -8.17 -24.03 -9.49
N ASN A 321 -9.42 -24.44 -9.71
CA ASN A 321 -9.79 -25.42 -10.75
C ASN A 321 -9.15 -26.82 -10.60
N MET A 322 -8.74 -27.20 -9.39
CA MET A 322 -8.22 -28.55 -9.09
C MET A 322 -9.14 -29.33 -8.14
N THR A 323 -9.29 -30.62 -8.41
CA THR A 323 -9.71 -31.59 -7.40
C THR A 323 -8.58 -31.85 -6.40
N ILE A 324 -8.90 -32.37 -5.21
CA ILE A 324 -7.89 -32.75 -4.20
C ILE A 324 -6.83 -33.68 -4.79
N ALA A 325 -7.22 -34.71 -5.55
CA ALA A 325 -6.28 -35.64 -6.17
C ALA A 325 -5.33 -34.98 -7.20
N GLN A 326 -5.77 -33.94 -7.92
CA GLN A 326 -4.90 -33.18 -8.84
C GLN A 326 -3.92 -32.28 -8.07
N TYR A 327 -4.37 -31.66 -6.99
CA TYR A 327 -3.50 -30.91 -6.08
C TYR A 327 -2.47 -31.82 -5.39
N ASP A 328 -2.89 -32.97 -4.88
CA ASP A 328 -1.99 -33.93 -4.22
C ASP A 328 -0.93 -34.44 -5.20
N ALA A 329 -1.31 -34.72 -6.46
CA ALA A 329 -0.37 -35.10 -7.52
C ALA A 329 0.61 -33.97 -7.90
N LEU A 330 0.14 -32.72 -7.95
CA LEU A 330 0.97 -31.52 -8.15
C LEU A 330 2.02 -31.37 -7.04
N MET A 331 1.61 -31.55 -5.79
CA MET A 331 2.47 -31.33 -4.62
C MET A 331 3.28 -32.56 -4.17
N ALA A 332 2.96 -33.76 -4.67
CA ALA A 332 3.66 -34.99 -4.32
C ALA A 332 5.19 -34.93 -4.47
N PRO A 333 5.78 -34.37 -5.56
CA PRO A 333 7.25 -34.26 -5.67
C PRO A 333 7.86 -33.42 -4.55
N TYR A 334 7.14 -32.39 -4.09
CA TYR A 334 7.58 -31.50 -3.02
C TYR A 334 7.52 -32.20 -1.65
N PHE A 335 6.37 -32.79 -1.30
CA PHE A 335 6.20 -33.50 -0.02
C PHE A 335 7.08 -34.76 0.08
N ASN A 336 7.28 -35.48 -1.02
CA ASN A 336 8.23 -36.60 -1.07
C ASN A 336 9.66 -36.15 -0.79
N LYS A 337 10.07 -34.98 -1.31
CA LYS A 337 11.40 -34.40 -1.04
C LYS A 337 11.56 -33.97 0.42
N LEU A 338 10.53 -33.36 1.02
CA LEU A 338 10.52 -33.03 2.45
C LEU A 338 10.63 -34.30 3.33
N SER A 339 9.83 -35.33 3.02
CA SER A 339 9.87 -36.62 3.72
C SER A 339 11.25 -37.29 3.62
N ALA A 340 11.88 -37.28 2.44
CA ALA A 340 13.23 -37.79 2.24
C ALA A 340 14.31 -37.00 2.99
N LEU A 341 14.05 -35.73 3.34
CA LEU A 341 14.89 -34.89 4.20
C LEU A 341 14.55 -35.03 5.69
N GLY A 342 13.64 -35.94 6.07
CA GLY A 342 13.20 -36.14 7.45
C GLY A 342 12.21 -35.10 7.98
N ILE A 343 11.70 -34.21 7.11
CA ILE A 343 10.75 -33.16 7.48
C ILE A 343 9.33 -33.74 7.42
N SER A 344 8.73 -33.91 8.60
CA SER A 344 7.31 -34.31 8.72
C SER A 344 6.40 -33.14 8.34
N THR A 345 5.31 -33.43 7.61
CA THR A 345 4.32 -32.43 7.19
C THR A 345 2.91 -32.94 7.44
N THR A 346 2.01 -32.04 7.83
CA THR A 346 0.57 -32.31 7.97
C THR A 346 -0.18 -31.51 6.91
N GLN A 347 -0.86 -32.20 6.00
CA GLN A 347 -1.64 -31.56 4.94
C GLN A 347 -3.11 -31.39 5.38
N ASN A 348 -3.71 -30.24 5.07
CA ASN A 348 -5.11 -29.92 5.39
C ASN A 348 -5.81 -29.36 4.15
N THR A 349 -5.90 -30.20 3.11
CA THR A 349 -6.48 -29.85 1.81
C THR A 349 -8.01 -29.82 1.89
N THR A 350 -8.65 -28.77 1.36
CA THR A 350 -10.12 -28.65 1.29
C THR A 350 -10.52 -28.14 -0.09
N PHE A 351 -11.49 -28.79 -0.74
CA PHE A 351 -12.06 -28.34 -2.00
C PHE A 351 -13.14 -27.27 -1.76
N HIS A 352 -13.20 -26.27 -2.64
CA HIS A 352 -14.23 -25.23 -2.62
C HIS A 352 -14.77 -25.00 -4.04
N GLU A 353 -16.10 -24.87 -4.16
CA GLU A 353 -16.80 -24.65 -5.44
C GLU A 353 -16.59 -23.25 -6.02
N SER A 354 -15.99 -22.33 -5.26
CA SER A 354 -15.71 -20.96 -5.69
C SER A 354 -14.39 -20.42 -5.18
N TYR A 355 -13.85 -19.45 -5.94
CA TYR A 355 -12.64 -18.73 -5.55
C TYR A 355 -12.84 -17.97 -4.22
N PHE A 356 -14.00 -17.36 -3.98
CA PHE A 356 -14.27 -16.70 -2.70
C PHE A 356 -14.31 -17.68 -1.53
N GLY A 357 -14.89 -18.87 -1.71
CA GLY A 357 -14.84 -19.95 -0.72
C GLY A 357 -13.41 -20.40 -0.40
N ALA A 358 -12.58 -20.59 -1.43
CA ALA A 358 -11.17 -20.95 -1.28
C ALA A 358 -10.36 -19.82 -0.61
N TRP A 359 -10.48 -18.59 -1.10
CA TRP A 359 -9.82 -17.40 -0.56
C TRP A 359 -10.17 -17.18 0.90
N ARG A 360 -11.45 -17.27 1.29
CA ARG A 360 -11.88 -17.12 2.69
C ARG A 360 -11.35 -18.23 3.60
N ARG A 361 -11.09 -19.44 3.08
CA ARG A 361 -10.50 -20.55 3.85
C ARG A 361 -8.98 -20.48 3.93
N ALA A 362 -8.33 -19.96 2.88
CA ALA A 362 -6.90 -19.74 2.76
C ALA A 362 -6.41 -18.52 3.57
N PHE A 363 -7.22 -17.47 3.60
CA PHE A 363 -6.95 -16.20 4.28
C PHE A 363 -8.07 -15.82 5.27
N PRO A 364 -8.46 -16.71 6.21
CA PRO A 364 -9.48 -16.39 7.20
C PRO A 364 -8.89 -15.36 8.18
N GLU A 365 -9.44 -14.15 8.15
CA GLU A 365 -9.12 -13.11 9.14
C GLU A 365 -7.61 -12.77 9.23
N ILE A 366 -6.93 -12.65 8.08
CA ILE A 366 -5.60 -11.99 7.99
C ILE A 366 -5.62 -10.55 8.56
N ASP A 367 -6.81 -9.95 8.65
CA ASP A 367 -7.09 -8.67 9.30
C ASP A 367 -7.23 -8.74 10.85
N TYR A 368 -6.99 -9.89 11.48
CA TYR A 368 -6.86 -10.07 12.94
C TYR A 368 -5.36 -10.18 13.29
N PRO A 369 -4.86 -9.57 14.38
CA PRO A 369 -3.51 -9.04 14.42
C PRO A 369 -2.43 -10.09 14.17
N TYR A 370 -1.70 -9.90 13.08
CA TYR A 370 -0.31 -10.31 13.02
C TYR A 370 0.39 -9.78 14.28
N THR A 371 0.97 -10.70 15.05
CA THR A 371 1.94 -10.38 16.10
C THR A 371 3.33 -10.63 15.51
N PRO A 372 4.25 -9.65 15.49
CA PRO A 372 4.13 -8.30 16.07
C PRO A 372 3.17 -7.37 15.33
N ASP A 373 2.59 -6.44 16.09
CA ASP A 373 1.62 -5.44 15.63
C ASP A 373 2.22 -4.61 14.45
N PRO A 374 1.46 -4.32 13.37
CA PRO A 374 1.95 -3.49 12.27
C PRO A 374 2.51 -2.13 12.71
N ILE A 375 2.06 -1.58 13.84
CA ILE A 375 2.60 -0.35 14.44
C ILE A 375 4.12 -0.44 14.66
N THR A 376 4.67 -1.61 15.01
CA THR A 376 6.09 -1.75 15.37
C THR A 376 6.95 -2.45 14.32
N THR A 377 6.54 -2.34 13.05
CA THR A 377 7.19 -3.01 11.91
C THR A 377 7.82 -2.01 10.93
N ALA A 378 9.01 -2.34 10.43
CA ALA A 378 9.63 -1.73 9.26
C ALA A 378 9.63 -2.75 8.12
N THR A 379 8.96 -2.44 7.00
CA THR A 379 8.79 -3.33 5.85
C THR A 379 9.81 -3.02 4.77
N GLY A 380 10.39 -4.05 4.15
CA GLY A 380 11.20 -3.96 2.94
C GLY A 380 10.90 -5.14 2.02
N SER A 381 11.25 -5.09 0.74
CA SER A 381 10.98 -6.21 -0.16
C SER A 381 11.92 -6.29 -1.36
N ARG A 382 11.83 -7.40 -2.10
CA ARG A 382 12.55 -7.60 -3.36
C ARG A 382 11.80 -8.53 -4.31
N LEU A 383 11.83 -8.21 -5.60
CA LEU A 383 11.42 -9.12 -6.67
C LEU A 383 12.60 -10.00 -7.06
N PHE A 384 12.42 -11.31 -6.99
CA PHE A 384 13.36 -12.32 -7.46
C PHE A 384 12.98 -12.78 -8.87
N PRO A 385 13.82 -12.48 -9.89
CA PRO A 385 13.62 -12.93 -11.25
C PRO A 385 13.63 -14.45 -11.39
N ARG A 386 12.99 -14.98 -12.43
CA ARG A 386 12.89 -16.42 -12.73
C ARG A 386 14.25 -17.10 -12.81
N ARG A 387 15.23 -16.45 -13.45
CA ARG A 387 16.63 -16.92 -13.54
C ARG A 387 17.27 -17.28 -12.20
N ASN A 388 16.83 -16.68 -11.08
CA ASN A 388 17.35 -16.98 -9.75
C ASN A 388 17.02 -18.40 -9.25
N PHE A 389 16.06 -19.07 -9.89
CA PHE A 389 15.64 -20.42 -9.50
C PHE A 389 15.92 -21.47 -10.58
N GLU A 390 16.21 -21.03 -11.81
CA GLU A 390 16.49 -21.90 -12.97
C GLU A 390 18.01 -22.05 -13.22
N ASP A 391 18.83 -21.02 -12.94
CA ASP A 391 20.29 -21.14 -12.96
C ASP A 391 20.80 -21.72 -11.63
N SER A 392 21.51 -22.85 -11.68
CA SER A 392 21.97 -23.55 -10.46
C SER A 392 23.00 -22.77 -9.63
N ALA A 393 23.82 -21.93 -10.25
CA ALA A 393 24.81 -21.13 -9.53
C ALA A 393 24.14 -19.93 -8.85
N LEU A 394 23.20 -19.27 -9.54
CA LEU A 394 22.42 -18.16 -9.00
C LEU A 394 21.39 -18.61 -7.96
N LEU A 395 20.86 -19.83 -8.08
CA LEU A 395 20.02 -20.46 -7.05
C LEU A 395 20.83 -20.70 -5.76
N ASN A 396 22.04 -21.24 -5.86
CA ASN A 396 22.90 -21.44 -4.69
C ASN A 396 23.26 -20.10 -4.01
N GLN A 397 23.50 -19.04 -4.79
CA GLN A 397 23.70 -17.68 -4.26
C GLN A 397 22.43 -17.12 -3.60
N THR A 398 21.27 -17.31 -4.23
CA THR A 398 19.94 -16.89 -3.72
C THR A 398 19.63 -17.57 -2.38
N LEU A 399 19.80 -18.89 -2.29
CA LEU A 399 19.62 -19.66 -1.05
C LEU A 399 20.62 -19.21 0.02
N SER A 400 21.87 -18.91 -0.36
CA SER A 400 22.89 -18.38 0.56
C SER A 400 22.51 -16.99 1.09
N ALA A 401 21.92 -16.11 0.29
CA ALA A 401 21.39 -14.82 0.75
C ALA A 401 20.21 -15.01 1.72
N TRP A 402 19.30 -15.94 1.43
CA TRP A 402 18.18 -16.29 2.32
C TRP A 402 18.65 -16.90 3.65
N HIS A 403 19.68 -17.76 3.63
CA HIS A 403 20.31 -18.28 4.84
C HIS A 403 21.00 -17.17 5.65
N LYS A 404 21.67 -16.20 5.02
CA LYS A 404 22.23 -15.04 5.75
C LYS A 404 21.17 -14.20 6.45
N LEU A 405 19.98 -14.00 5.87
CA LEU A 405 18.87 -13.32 6.57
C LEU A 405 18.48 -14.07 7.85
N ILE A 406 18.34 -15.39 7.72
CA ILE A 406 18.05 -16.32 8.82
C ILE A 406 19.12 -16.27 9.91
N ASP A 407 20.41 -16.29 9.53
CA ASP A 407 21.55 -16.21 10.47
C ASP A 407 21.61 -14.85 11.19
N LEU A 408 21.10 -13.79 10.56
CA LEU A 408 20.88 -12.47 11.15
C LEU A 408 19.59 -12.36 11.97
N GLY A 409 18.90 -13.49 12.22
CA GLY A 409 17.64 -13.53 12.98
C GLY A 409 16.43 -12.94 12.24
N THR A 410 16.54 -12.68 10.94
CA THR A 410 15.49 -12.07 10.12
C THR A 410 14.61 -13.14 9.47
N GLY A 411 13.35 -13.18 9.89
CA GLY A 411 12.30 -13.90 9.17
C GLY A 411 11.84 -13.16 7.91
N PHE A 412 11.32 -13.89 6.94
CA PHE A 412 10.79 -13.34 5.69
C PHE A 412 9.66 -14.19 5.13
N ILE A 413 8.75 -13.54 4.41
CA ILE A 413 7.67 -14.17 3.65
C ILE A 413 7.94 -14.03 2.16
N TRP A 414 7.34 -14.92 1.36
CA TRP A 414 7.30 -14.76 -0.07
C TRP A 414 6.00 -15.25 -0.69
N TYR A 415 5.72 -14.67 -1.85
CA TYR A 415 4.69 -15.13 -2.77
C TYR A 415 5.37 -15.69 -4.01
N THR A 416 5.01 -16.90 -4.42
CA THR A 416 5.35 -17.40 -5.77
C THR A 416 4.34 -16.85 -6.77
N GLN A 417 4.81 -16.20 -7.83
CA GLN A 417 3.98 -15.41 -8.75
C GLN A 417 4.37 -15.65 -10.21
N LYS A 418 3.44 -15.38 -11.14
CA LYS A 418 3.68 -15.30 -12.59
C LYS A 418 3.01 -14.04 -13.10
N ASN A 419 3.77 -12.96 -13.24
CA ASN A 419 3.23 -11.62 -13.53
C ASN A 419 3.37 -11.21 -15.01
N GLU A 420 3.28 -12.19 -15.92
CA GLU A 420 3.27 -11.96 -17.37
C GLU A 420 2.04 -11.11 -17.77
N ALA A 421 2.25 -10.11 -18.63
CA ALA A 421 1.17 -9.31 -19.16
C ALA A 421 0.52 -10.01 -20.36
N ALA A 422 -0.81 -10.00 -20.44
CA ALA A 422 -1.50 -10.46 -21.65
C ALA A 422 -1.11 -9.60 -22.88
N PRO A 423 -1.12 -10.17 -24.10
CA PRO A 423 -0.78 -9.43 -25.31
C PRO A 423 -1.58 -8.12 -25.45
N GLY A 424 -0.89 -7.04 -25.81
CA GLY A 424 -1.50 -5.70 -25.95
C GLY A 424 -1.64 -4.91 -24.65
N ILE A 425 -1.38 -5.48 -23.47
CA ILE A 425 -1.41 -4.73 -22.20
C ILE A 425 -0.13 -3.89 -22.05
N SER A 426 -0.29 -2.56 -22.03
CA SER A 426 0.76 -1.61 -21.66
C SER A 426 0.33 -0.80 -20.44
N ASN A 427 1.20 -0.71 -19.44
CA ASN A 427 0.97 0.04 -18.19
C ASN A 427 2.30 0.36 -17.48
N ALA A 428 2.24 1.18 -16.43
CA ALA A 428 3.40 1.74 -15.74
C ALA A 428 4.04 0.84 -14.68
N ILE A 429 3.51 -0.37 -14.44
CA ILE A 429 4.13 -1.39 -13.58
C ILE A 429 5.64 -1.50 -13.84
N ASN A 430 6.46 -1.56 -12.78
CA ASN A 430 7.91 -1.76 -12.92
C ASN A 430 8.20 -3.01 -13.79
N PRO A 431 8.94 -2.90 -14.90
CA PRO A 431 9.21 -4.01 -15.80
C PRO A 431 9.81 -5.25 -15.13
N ALA A 432 10.51 -5.11 -14.01
CA ALA A 432 11.05 -6.22 -13.23
C ALA A 432 9.98 -7.24 -12.77
N TYR A 433 8.72 -6.83 -12.64
CA TYR A 433 7.62 -7.77 -12.36
C TYR A 433 7.47 -8.83 -13.45
N ARG A 434 7.70 -8.48 -14.73
CA ARG A 434 7.42 -9.38 -15.86
C ARG A 434 8.35 -10.60 -15.92
N ASP A 435 9.51 -10.52 -15.26
CA ASP A 435 10.47 -11.62 -15.07
C ASP A 435 10.43 -12.19 -13.63
N SER A 436 9.64 -11.63 -12.71
CA SER A 436 9.59 -12.07 -11.31
C SER A 436 8.90 -13.45 -11.14
N LEU A 437 9.53 -14.34 -10.37
CA LEU A 437 8.98 -15.63 -9.95
C LEU A 437 8.66 -15.66 -8.45
N ALA A 438 9.41 -14.93 -7.63
CA ALA A 438 9.10 -14.75 -6.22
C ALA A 438 9.13 -13.26 -5.84
N PHE A 439 8.17 -12.86 -5.02
CA PHE A 439 8.14 -11.55 -4.37
C PHE A 439 8.36 -11.79 -2.88
N VAL A 440 9.50 -11.32 -2.35
CA VAL A 440 9.96 -11.56 -0.97
C VAL A 440 9.78 -10.29 -0.15
N ILE A 441 9.16 -10.39 1.02
CA ILE A 441 8.99 -9.28 1.98
C ILE A 441 9.81 -9.60 3.24
N LEU A 442 10.56 -8.60 3.67
CA LEU A 442 11.34 -8.54 4.90
C LEU A 442 10.64 -7.63 5.91
N SER A 443 10.74 -8.01 7.19
CA SER A 443 10.23 -7.21 8.30
C SER A 443 11.30 -7.06 9.37
N GLY A 444 11.66 -5.82 9.69
CA GLY A 444 12.36 -5.47 10.92
C GLY A 444 11.34 -5.13 12.00
N TYR A 445 11.55 -5.61 13.23
CA TYR A 445 10.60 -5.42 14.34
C TYR A 445 11.24 -4.67 15.51
N TYR A 446 10.47 -3.79 16.13
CA TYR A 446 10.79 -3.09 17.38
C TYR A 446 9.64 -3.22 18.38
N TYR A 447 9.76 -2.63 19.57
CA TYR A 447 8.71 -2.65 20.60
C TYR A 447 7.94 -1.31 20.65
N PRO A 448 6.69 -1.27 21.15
CA PRO A 448 5.89 -0.03 21.18
C PRO A 448 6.51 1.10 22.01
N ASN A 449 7.42 0.78 22.91
CA ASN A 449 8.16 1.71 23.77
C ASN A 449 9.64 1.85 23.40
N SER A 450 10.06 1.35 22.22
CA SER A 450 11.44 1.45 21.77
C SER A 450 11.88 2.90 21.58
N THR A 451 13.16 3.18 21.83
CA THR A 451 13.69 4.54 21.64
C THR A 451 13.84 4.89 20.16
N VAL A 452 13.99 6.18 19.87
CA VAL A 452 14.29 6.67 18.52
C VAL A 452 15.52 5.97 17.92
N GLU A 453 16.56 5.76 18.72
CA GLU A 453 17.80 5.10 18.31
C GLU A 453 17.59 3.61 18.01
N GLU A 454 16.76 2.92 18.79
CA GLU A 454 16.41 1.51 18.55
C GLU A 454 15.61 1.34 17.25
N ILE A 455 14.61 2.21 17.02
CA ILE A 455 13.81 2.22 15.80
C ILE A 455 14.70 2.54 14.58
N ASN A 456 15.61 3.51 14.70
CA ASN A 456 16.59 3.82 13.67
C ASN A 456 17.50 2.61 13.40
N SER A 457 18.02 1.92 14.42
CA SER A 457 18.87 0.73 14.27
C SER A 457 18.18 -0.39 13.48
N VAL A 458 16.89 -0.68 13.78
CA VAL A 458 16.10 -1.68 13.03
C VAL A 458 15.91 -1.27 11.57
N ARG A 459 15.58 0.01 11.32
CA ARG A 459 15.42 0.52 9.95
C ARG A 459 16.75 0.58 9.19
N ASP A 460 17.85 0.96 9.83
CA ASP A 460 19.19 0.99 9.24
C ASP A 460 19.67 -0.42 8.89
N MET A 461 19.36 -1.42 9.72
CA MET A 461 19.64 -2.83 9.41
C MET A 461 18.88 -3.28 8.15
N LEU A 462 17.60 -2.90 8.04
CA LEU A 462 16.78 -3.20 6.87
C LEU A 462 17.35 -2.55 5.59
N THR A 463 17.57 -1.23 5.61
CA THR A 463 18.03 -0.43 4.47
C THR A 463 19.46 -0.77 4.04
N ASN A 464 20.39 -0.94 4.99
CA ASN A 464 21.83 -1.01 4.72
C ASN A 464 22.40 -2.43 4.75
N THR A 465 21.66 -3.42 5.27
CA THR A 465 22.13 -4.83 5.35
C THR A 465 21.15 -5.79 4.67
N LEU A 466 19.89 -5.85 5.12
CA LEU A 466 18.97 -6.94 4.75
C LEU A 466 18.45 -6.82 3.31
N VAL A 467 18.00 -5.64 2.87
CA VAL A 467 17.60 -5.41 1.48
C VAL A 467 18.80 -5.51 0.51
N PRO A 468 19.99 -4.95 0.82
CA PRO A 468 21.20 -5.14 0.01
C PRO A 468 21.59 -6.60 -0.24
N LEU A 469 21.50 -7.49 0.76
CA LEU A 469 21.75 -8.93 0.57
C LEU A 469 20.87 -9.56 -0.52
N LEU A 470 19.63 -9.09 -0.68
CA LEU A 470 18.74 -9.54 -1.75
C LEU A 470 19.05 -8.85 -3.09
N LYS A 471 19.48 -7.59 -3.08
CA LYS A 471 19.91 -6.86 -4.28
C LYS A 471 21.16 -7.48 -4.92
N GLU A 472 22.14 -7.95 -4.13
CA GLU A 472 23.35 -8.63 -4.61
C GLU A 472 23.03 -9.79 -5.56
N VAL A 473 22.02 -10.59 -5.23
CA VAL A 473 21.59 -11.76 -6.02
C VAL A 473 20.51 -11.42 -7.05
N THR A 474 19.92 -10.22 -7.01
CA THR A 474 18.88 -9.75 -7.97
C THR A 474 19.25 -8.43 -8.67
N PRO A 475 20.45 -8.31 -9.27
CA PRO A 475 20.88 -7.08 -9.94
C PRO A 475 19.94 -6.74 -11.10
N GLY A 476 19.59 -5.46 -11.24
CA GLY A 476 18.65 -4.96 -12.25
C GLY A 476 17.17 -5.24 -11.97
N SER A 477 16.83 -6.03 -10.95
CA SER A 477 15.44 -6.25 -10.51
C SER A 477 14.87 -5.04 -9.76
N GLY A 478 13.60 -5.14 -9.35
CA GLY A 478 12.87 -4.11 -8.61
C GLY A 478 12.31 -4.58 -7.25
N THR A 479 11.44 -3.75 -6.71
CA THR A 479 10.85 -3.81 -5.36
C THR A 479 9.39 -3.35 -5.44
N TYR A 480 8.47 -3.90 -4.63
CA TYR A 480 7.05 -3.50 -4.69
C TYR A 480 6.81 -2.18 -3.95
N LEU A 481 6.49 -1.11 -4.67
CA LEU A 481 6.38 0.25 -4.13
C LEU A 481 5.34 0.46 -3.02
N ASN A 482 4.41 -0.48 -2.81
CA ASN A 482 3.43 -0.45 -1.71
C ASN A 482 3.87 -1.25 -0.47
N GLU A 483 4.90 -2.09 -0.58
CA GLU A 483 5.44 -2.95 0.48
C GLU A 483 6.97 -2.88 0.48
N ALA A 484 7.49 -1.66 0.39
CA ALA A 484 8.91 -1.36 0.26
C ALA A 484 9.45 -0.62 1.48
N ASP A 485 10.77 -0.61 1.60
CA ASP A 485 11.45 0.27 2.54
C ASP A 485 11.25 1.73 2.10
N VAL A 486 10.66 2.53 2.98
CA VAL A 486 10.46 3.97 2.79
C VAL A 486 11.78 4.75 2.64
N ARG A 487 12.90 4.16 3.09
CA ARG A 487 14.27 4.68 2.97
C ARG A 487 15.05 4.13 1.77
N GLU A 488 14.44 3.29 0.93
CA GLU A 488 15.11 2.60 -0.18
C GLU A 488 16.01 3.55 -1.02
N PRO A 489 17.35 3.40 -0.98
CA PRO A 489 18.22 4.10 -1.91
C PRO A 489 17.89 3.69 -3.35
N ASP A 490 17.96 4.66 -4.26
CA ASP A 490 17.59 4.51 -5.67
C ASP A 490 16.14 4.02 -5.87
N TRP A 491 15.21 4.44 -5.00
CA TRP A 491 13.78 4.09 -5.07
C TRP A 491 13.17 4.35 -6.45
N GLN A 492 13.67 5.33 -7.22
CA GLN A 492 13.26 5.58 -8.60
C GLN A 492 13.40 4.30 -9.47
N GLN A 493 14.60 3.70 -9.46
CA GLN A 493 14.89 2.46 -10.19
C GLN A 493 14.20 1.26 -9.52
N ASN A 494 14.21 1.17 -8.18
CA ASN A 494 13.66 0.00 -7.49
C ASN A 494 12.13 -0.06 -7.62
N PHE A 495 11.41 1.07 -7.61
CA PHE A 495 9.95 1.10 -7.62
C PHE A 495 9.33 1.27 -9.01
N TYR A 496 10.02 1.95 -9.93
CA TYR A 496 9.48 2.26 -11.27
C TYR A 496 10.36 1.75 -12.42
N GLY A 497 11.65 1.47 -12.16
CA GLY A 497 12.59 0.98 -13.16
C GLY A 497 12.74 1.95 -14.34
N SER A 498 12.86 1.41 -15.54
CA SER A 498 12.98 2.20 -16.78
C SER A 498 11.75 3.06 -17.12
N HIS A 499 10.65 2.95 -16.37
CA HIS A 499 9.48 3.82 -16.55
C HIS A 499 9.61 5.18 -15.84
N TYR A 500 10.59 5.36 -14.93
CA TYR A 500 10.65 6.54 -14.05
C TYR A 500 10.65 7.87 -14.82
N GLU A 501 11.53 8.03 -15.80
CA GLU A 501 11.66 9.30 -16.56
C GLU A 501 10.38 9.68 -17.33
N ARG A 502 9.66 8.70 -17.89
CA ARG A 502 8.37 8.93 -18.56
C ARG A 502 7.29 9.34 -17.56
N LEU A 503 7.25 8.68 -16.40
CA LEU A 503 6.33 9.05 -15.31
C LEU A 503 6.64 10.45 -14.77
N LEU A 504 7.91 10.80 -14.61
CA LEU A 504 8.36 12.10 -14.09
C LEU A 504 8.06 13.23 -15.09
N SER A 505 8.29 13.00 -16.38
CA SER A 505 7.91 13.93 -17.46
C SER A 505 6.41 14.25 -17.41
N LEU A 506 5.56 13.23 -17.35
CA LEU A 506 4.11 13.37 -17.24
C LEU A 506 3.68 14.05 -15.93
N LYS A 507 4.33 13.72 -14.80
CA LYS A 507 4.10 14.38 -13.50
C LYS A 507 4.42 15.87 -13.54
N ASN A 508 5.48 16.26 -14.24
CA ASN A 508 5.89 17.66 -14.42
C ASN A 508 4.89 18.46 -15.27
N GLU A 509 4.30 17.84 -16.29
CA GLU A 509 3.24 18.46 -17.10
C GLU A 509 1.94 18.66 -16.31
N LEU A 510 1.48 17.62 -15.61
CA LEU A 510 0.18 17.61 -14.93
C LEU A 510 0.16 18.36 -13.60
N ASP A 511 1.25 18.27 -12.84
CA ASP A 511 1.37 18.80 -11.48
C ASP A 511 2.73 19.46 -11.22
N PRO A 512 3.06 20.56 -11.93
CA PRO A 512 4.29 21.30 -11.73
C PRO A 512 4.41 21.91 -10.32
N ASN A 513 3.27 22.16 -9.65
CA ASN A 513 3.22 22.79 -8.33
C ASN A 513 3.22 21.77 -7.16
N ARG A 514 3.32 20.46 -7.46
CA ARG A 514 3.28 19.35 -6.49
C ARG A 514 2.12 19.55 -5.49
N VAL A 515 0.91 19.59 -6.04
CA VAL A 515 -0.34 19.54 -5.28
C VAL A 515 -0.51 18.15 -4.67
N PHE A 516 -0.17 17.12 -5.45
CA PHE A 516 -0.05 15.76 -4.99
C PHE A 516 1.42 15.46 -4.70
N TRP A 517 1.70 15.16 -3.43
CA TRP A 517 3.00 14.70 -2.97
C TRP A 517 2.80 13.56 -1.98
N ALA A 518 3.65 12.56 -2.07
CA ALA A 518 3.84 11.54 -1.05
C ALA A 518 5.29 11.05 -1.10
N LYS A 519 5.83 10.58 0.02
CA LYS A 519 7.19 10.02 0.11
C LYS A 519 7.35 8.87 -0.92
N THR A 520 8.41 8.89 -1.72
CA THR A 520 8.70 7.93 -2.82
C THR A 520 7.67 7.86 -3.97
N ALA A 521 6.71 8.79 -4.03
CA ALA A 521 5.92 9.00 -5.24
C ALA A 521 6.78 9.65 -6.34
N VAL A 522 6.40 9.49 -7.60
CA VAL A 522 7.11 10.10 -8.73
C VAL A 522 7.18 11.63 -8.57
N GLY A 523 8.38 12.21 -8.68
CA GLY A 523 8.60 13.64 -8.53
C GLY A 523 8.54 14.15 -7.08
N SER A 524 8.71 13.27 -6.09
CA SER A 524 8.74 13.60 -4.65
C SER A 524 10.12 13.99 -4.11
N GLU A 525 11.19 13.69 -4.84
CA GLU A 525 12.60 13.86 -4.45
C GLU A 525 12.99 15.31 -4.12
N ASP A 526 12.33 16.28 -4.75
CA ASP A 526 12.52 17.73 -4.53
C ASP A 526 11.97 18.22 -3.17
N TRP A 527 11.31 17.37 -2.39
CA TRP A 527 10.60 17.78 -1.17
C TRP A 527 10.93 16.87 0.02
N TYR A 528 10.71 17.39 1.23
CA TYR A 528 10.99 16.70 2.49
C TYR A 528 10.07 17.21 3.62
N ILE A 529 10.08 16.50 4.75
CA ILE A 529 9.37 16.90 5.98
C ILE A 529 10.40 17.55 6.92
N GLU A 530 10.11 18.76 7.40
CA GLU A 530 11.03 19.59 8.20
C GLU A 530 11.20 19.09 9.64
N ASP A 531 10.14 18.55 10.23
CA ASP A 531 10.11 18.14 11.65
C ASP A 531 9.69 16.67 11.78
N ASP A 532 10.67 15.83 12.10
CA ASP A 532 10.54 14.39 12.33
C ASP A 532 10.69 14.00 13.81
N HIS A 533 10.99 14.95 14.70
CA HIS A 533 11.35 14.71 16.11
C HIS A 533 12.40 13.60 16.33
N GLY A 534 13.24 13.31 15.33
CA GLY A 534 14.16 12.17 15.28
C GLY A 534 13.53 10.82 14.90
N LEU A 535 12.21 10.68 14.91
CA LEU A 535 11.51 9.50 14.39
C LEU A 535 11.55 9.53 12.85
N PRO A 536 12.31 8.64 12.19
CA PRO A 536 12.60 8.81 10.77
C PRO A 536 11.37 8.61 9.88
N GLU A 537 11.21 9.48 8.88
CA GLU A 537 10.21 9.37 7.80
C GLU A 537 8.73 9.47 8.23
N VAL A 538 8.47 9.89 9.47
CA VAL A 538 7.12 10.25 9.94
C VAL A 538 6.58 11.48 9.22
N GLN A 539 5.26 11.68 9.28
CA GLN A 539 4.55 12.72 8.54
C GLN A 539 4.02 13.83 9.45
N THR A 540 4.68 14.05 10.60
CA THR A 540 4.31 15.01 11.66
C THR A 540 4.65 16.47 11.36
N GLY A 541 5.65 16.71 10.50
CA GLY A 541 6.16 18.06 10.23
C GLY A 541 5.58 18.76 9.00
N ARG A 542 6.08 19.98 8.77
CA ARG A 542 5.82 20.80 7.58
C ARG A 542 6.45 20.16 6.34
N LEU A 543 5.75 20.24 5.20
CA LEU A 543 6.25 19.78 3.90
C LEU A 543 6.96 20.93 3.17
N CYS A 544 8.26 20.81 2.94
CA CYS A 544 9.13 21.84 2.36
C CYS A 544 9.85 21.36 1.10
N ARG A 545 10.14 22.29 0.18
CA ARG A 545 10.94 22.01 -1.02
C ARG A 545 12.41 22.23 -0.73
N LYS A 546 13.26 21.29 -1.17
CA LYS A 546 14.71 21.41 -1.16
C LYS A 546 15.15 22.59 -2.04
N ALA A 547 16.22 23.25 -1.61
CA ALA A 547 16.87 24.38 -2.27
C ALA A 547 17.59 23.98 -3.57
#